data_AF-A0A7J2HH81-F1
#
_entry.id   AF-A0A7J2HH81-F1
#
_cell.length_a   1.000
_cell.length_b   1.000
_cell.length_c   1.000
_cell.angle_alpha   90.00
_cell.angle_beta   90.00
_cell.angle_gamma   90.00
#
_symmetry.space_group_name_H-M   'P 1'
#
loop_
_entity.id
_entity.type
_entity.pdbx_description
1 polymer ?
#
loop_
_entity_poly.entity_id
_entity_poly.type
_entity_poly.pdbx_seq_one_letter_code
_entity_poly.pdbx_strand_id
1 'polypeptide(L)'
;MWKEKVICPHCGHETYKAQFCKFCGKPLNSDGSGGEVMEREDQMEAEREVQEELEKRPHEISEERKIVEQLSNYLNWRHKLIEVFLNGEASPDVFLEVYKEYRAKIQSINSKRAEIISSLQQRLNELTTKLEQLKVRHEVGEISDRQYITDKLSIDRELSMIKPKLNMLHNIFNVKLADIPSYEEKLRSLRDQIRERGVSMGLSEEDVEMIVNDIDETLEATKDLLELHKKLKKELDKLELRYKIGELTDEEYQAAKQRIERQMQLY
;
A
#
# COMPACT_ATOMS: atom_id res chain seq x y z
N MET A 1 42.82 54.28 4.82
CA MET A 1 42.66 53.37 3.67
C MET A 1 41.24 53.50 3.17
N TRP A 2 41.07 54.02 1.96
CA TRP A 2 39.76 54.29 1.36
C TRP A 2 39.25 52.96 0.78
N LYS A 3 38.11 52.44 1.26
CA LYS A 3 37.55 51.17 0.79
C LYS A 3 36.81 51.43 -0.52
N GLU A 4 37.33 50.88 -1.62
CA GLU A 4 36.74 50.92 -2.95
C GLU A 4 35.31 50.35 -2.91
N LYS A 5 34.34 51.10 -3.43
CA LYS A 5 32.93 50.68 -3.52
C LYS A 5 32.63 50.11 -4.90
N VAL A 6 31.85 49.04 -4.95
CA VAL A 6 31.44 48.32 -6.17
C VAL A 6 29.93 48.04 -6.12
N ILE A 7 29.28 47.99 -7.27
CA ILE A 7 27.86 47.64 -7.38
C ILE A 7 27.75 46.12 -7.54
N CYS A 8 26.94 45.46 -6.71
CA CYS A 8 26.74 44.01 -6.81
C CYS A 8 25.98 43.65 -8.11
N PRO A 9 26.51 42.77 -8.97
CA PRO A 9 25.85 42.37 -10.21
C PRO A 9 24.58 41.54 -9.99
N HIS A 10 24.36 41.02 -8.78
CA HIS A 10 23.22 40.15 -8.47
C HIS A 10 22.04 40.87 -7.82
N CYS A 11 22.26 41.93 -7.05
CA CYS A 11 21.19 42.65 -6.35
C CYS A 11 21.19 44.16 -6.58
N GLY A 12 22.17 44.71 -7.30
CA GLY A 12 22.24 46.13 -7.66
C GLY A 12 22.61 47.09 -6.52
N HIS A 13 22.85 46.60 -5.29
CA HIS A 13 23.27 47.44 -4.18
C HIS A 13 24.77 47.80 -4.22
N GLU A 14 25.09 49.05 -3.87
CA GLU A 14 26.46 49.52 -3.66
C GLU A 14 27.04 48.90 -2.38
N THR A 15 28.08 48.08 -2.53
CA THR A 15 28.78 47.38 -1.45
C THR A 15 30.28 47.67 -1.51
N TYR A 16 31.02 47.33 -0.46
CA TYR A 16 32.49 47.39 -0.50
C TYR A 16 33.05 46.21 -1.30
N LYS A 17 34.17 46.42 -1.99
CA LYS A 17 34.91 45.36 -2.67
C LYS A 17 35.31 44.26 -1.69
N ALA A 18 34.73 43.08 -1.85
CA ALA A 18 34.90 41.90 -1.01
C ALA A 18 34.63 40.65 -1.85
N GLN A 19 34.88 39.45 -1.32
CA GLN A 19 34.57 38.20 -2.03
C GLN A 19 33.06 37.99 -2.21
N PHE A 20 32.24 38.43 -1.26
CA PHE A 20 30.78 38.28 -1.28
C PHE A 20 30.06 39.60 -1.00
N CYS A 21 28.88 39.77 -1.57
CA CYS A 21 28.01 40.91 -1.31
C CYS A 21 27.47 40.84 0.12
N LYS A 22 27.64 41.92 0.90
CA LYS A 22 27.09 42.01 2.26
C LYS A 22 25.56 41.90 2.30
N PHE A 23 24.87 42.27 1.22
CA PHE A 23 23.41 42.33 1.18
C PHE A 23 22.77 41.00 0.74
N CYS A 24 23.31 40.33 -0.28
CA CYS A 24 22.70 39.10 -0.82
C CYS A 24 23.55 37.83 -0.62
N GLY A 25 24.77 37.95 -0.08
CA GLY A 25 25.67 36.82 0.16
C GLY A 25 26.29 36.19 -1.09
N LYS A 26 25.95 36.67 -2.31
CA LYS A 26 26.50 36.13 -3.57
C LYS A 26 27.90 36.67 -3.88
N PRO A 27 28.76 35.88 -4.54
CA PRO A 27 30.13 36.29 -4.84
C PRO A 27 30.17 37.52 -5.76
N LEU A 28 31.14 38.42 -5.54
CA LEU A 28 31.29 39.66 -6.31
C LEU A 28 32.33 39.56 -7.44
N ASN A 29 33.19 38.54 -7.40
CA ASN A 29 34.20 38.28 -8.43
C ASN A 29 33.86 36.95 -9.12
N SER A 30 33.60 37.01 -10.42
CA SER A 30 33.35 35.83 -11.26
C SER A 30 34.45 35.70 -12.32
N ASP A 31 35.68 35.47 -11.88
CA ASP A 31 36.80 35.14 -12.77
C ASP A 31 37.47 33.84 -12.32
N GLY A 32 37.16 32.75 -13.05
CA GLY A 32 38.03 31.57 -13.21
C GLY A 32 37.78 30.36 -12.29
N SER A 33 36.91 29.43 -12.70
CA SER A 33 37.00 27.99 -12.36
C SER A 33 36.07 27.12 -13.21
N GLY A 34 36.49 26.79 -14.43
CA GLY A 34 35.83 25.80 -15.31
C GLY A 34 35.99 24.33 -14.87
N GLY A 35 36.00 24.05 -13.56
CA GLY A 35 36.17 22.70 -12.99
C GLY A 35 34.94 22.13 -12.29
N GLU A 36 34.00 22.96 -11.84
CA GLU A 36 32.85 22.50 -11.02
C GLU A 36 31.58 22.17 -11.83
N VAL A 37 31.55 22.50 -13.13
CA VAL A 37 30.38 22.24 -13.98
C VAL A 37 30.36 20.80 -14.48
N MET A 38 31.54 20.25 -14.84
CA MET A 38 31.67 18.89 -15.38
C MET A 38 31.34 17.81 -14.33
N GLU A 39 31.78 17.99 -13.08
CA GLU A 39 31.48 17.04 -11.99
C GLU A 39 30.00 17.04 -11.56
N ARG A 40 29.28 18.16 -11.75
CA ARG A 40 27.84 18.24 -11.45
C ARG A 40 26.97 17.66 -12.56
N GLU A 41 27.40 17.80 -13.81
CA GLU A 41 26.71 17.20 -14.96
C GLU A 41 26.88 15.67 -14.94
N ASP A 42 28.10 15.16 -14.70
CA ASP A 42 28.36 13.72 -14.55
C ASP A 42 27.61 13.10 -13.34
N GLN A 43 27.49 13.83 -12.23
CA GLN A 43 26.70 13.36 -11.07
C GLN A 43 25.19 13.38 -11.34
N MET A 44 24.68 14.38 -12.07
CA MET A 44 23.26 14.43 -12.45
C MET A 44 22.91 13.41 -13.53
N GLU A 45 23.82 13.11 -14.47
CA GLU A 45 23.64 12.02 -15.44
C GLU A 45 23.74 10.66 -14.77
N ALA A 46 24.68 10.44 -13.86
CA ALA A 46 24.76 9.20 -13.08
C ALA A 46 23.53 8.99 -12.17
N GLU A 47 23.00 10.05 -11.53
CA GLU A 47 21.77 9.95 -10.74
C GLU A 47 20.53 9.70 -11.62
N ARG A 48 20.49 10.26 -12.83
CA ARG A 48 19.42 10.01 -13.81
C ARG A 48 19.50 8.62 -14.42
N GLU A 49 20.70 8.13 -14.73
CA GLU A 49 20.92 6.77 -15.21
C GLU A 49 20.56 5.76 -14.13
N VAL A 50 20.91 6.01 -12.86
CA VAL A 50 20.50 5.16 -11.73
C VAL A 50 18.98 5.20 -11.52
N GLN A 51 18.33 6.36 -11.68
CA GLN A 51 16.86 6.48 -11.61
C GLN A 51 16.16 5.78 -12.79
N GLU A 52 16.65 5.95 -14.03
CA GLU A 52 16.13 5.25 -15.20
C GLU A 52 16.38 3.75 -15.14
N GLU A 53 17.49 3.29 -14.56
CA GLU A 53 17.82 1.88 -14.39
C GLU A 53 17.01 1.23 -13.24
N LEU A 54 16.61 2.02 -12.23
CA LEU A 54 15.61 1.63 -11.22
C LEU A 54 14.20 1.54 -11.80
N GLU A 55 13.82 2.43 -12.73
CA GLU A 55 12.52 2.42 -13.42
C GLU A 55 12.43 1.35 -14.53
N LYS A 56 13.56 0.95 -15.14
CA LYS A 56 13.63 -0.03 -16.23
C LYS A 56 13.73 -1.49 -15.78
N ARG A 57 13.69 -1.81 -14.49
CA ARG A 57 13.49 -3.20 -14.07
C ARG A 57 12.05 -3.59 -14.42
N PRO A 58 11.82 -4.52 -15.38
CA PRO A 58 10.49 -5.05 -15.59
C PRO A 58 10.01 -5.55 -14.24
N HIS A 59 8.89 -5.04 -13.75
CA HIS A 59 8.27 -5.57 -12.54
C HIS A 59 7.97 -7.04 -12.80
N GLU A 60 8.87 -7.94 -12.42
CA GLU A 60 8.49 -9.31 -12.12
C GLU A 60 7.34 -9.18 -11.13
N ILE A 61 6.12 -9.49 -11.58
CA ILE A 61 4.95 -9.44 -10.73
C ILE A 61 5.26 -10.40 -9.58
N SER A 62 5.51 -9.81 -8.39
CA SER A 62 5.79 -10.52 -7.16
C SER A 62 4.82 -11.68 -7.00
N GLU A 63 5.27 -12.86 -6.59
CA GLU A 63 4.39 -14.03 -6.44
C GLU A 63 3.17 -13.72 -5.56
N GLU A 64 3.35 -12.85 -4.56
CA GLU A 64 2.31 -12.32 -3.70
C GLU A 64 1.20 -11.59 -4.48
N ARG A 65 1.58 -10.75 -5.45
CA ARG A 65 0.62 -10.04 -6.32
C ARG A 65 -0.16 -11.01 -7.18
N LYS A 66 0.52 -12.00 -7.78
CA LYS A 66 -0.13 -13.03 -8.60
C LYS A 66 -1.17 -13.81 -7.81
N ILE A 67 -0.84 -14.20 -6.57
CA ILE A 67 -1.74 -14.93 -5.68
C ILE A 67 -2.99 -14.09 -5.36
N VAL A 68 -2.80 -12.83 -4.98
CA VAL A 68 -3.91 -11.93 -4.65
C VAL A 68 -4.81 -11.69 -5.86
N GLU A 69 -4.23 -11.44 -7.03
CA GLU A 69 -4.97 -11.23 -8.28
C GLU A 69 -5.75 -12.48 -8.70
N GLN A 70 -5.12 -13.66 -8.68
CA GLN A 70 -5.79 -14.92 -8.98
C GLN A 70 -6.94 -15.18 -8.02
N LEU A 71 -6.72 -14.98 -6.72
CA LEU A 71 -7.73 -15.22 -5.71
C LEU A 71 -8.93 -14.26 -5.87
N SER A 72 -8.68 -12.98 -6.10
CA SER A 72 -9.73 -12.00 -6.41
C SER A 72 -10.55 -12.42 -7.64
N ASN A 73 -9.88 -12.85 -8.72
CA ASN A 73 -10.56 -13.28 -9.93
C ASN A 73 -11.48 -14.49 -9.69
N TYR A 74 -10.99 -15.54 -9.02
CA TYR A 74 -11.82 -16.72 -8.73
C TYR A 74 -12.96 -16.41 -7.76
N LEU A 75 -12.76 -15.55 -6.76
CA LEU A 75 -13.85 -15.10 -5.88
C LEU A 75 -14.92 -14.35 -6.69
N ASN A 76 -14.51 -13.43 -7.56
CA ASN A 76 -15.42 -12.69 -8.42
C ASN A 76 -16.18 -13.59 -9.39
N TRP A 77 -15.51 -14.57 -10.01
CA TRP A 77 -16.17 -15.55 -10.87
C TRP A 77 -17.14 -16.44 -10.09
N ARG A 78 -16.80 -16.88 -8.88
CA ARG A 78 -17.71 -17.63 -8.01
C ARG A 78 -18.96 -16.84 -7.67
N HIS A 79 -18.83 -15.55 -7.32
CA HIS A 79 -20.00 -14.71 -7.03
C HIS A 79 -20.87 -14.49 -8.27
N LYS A 80 -20.26 -14.25 -9.44
CA LYS A 80 -21.00 -14.15 -10.71
C LYS A 80 -21.69 -15.45 -11.10
N LEU A 81 -21.05 -16.59 -10.85
CA LEU A 81 -21.62 -17.91 -11.10
C LEU A 81 -22.89 -18.13 -10.25
N ILE A 82 -22.87 -17.69 -8.99
CA ILE A 82 -24.06 -17.71 -8.12
C ILE A 82 -25.15 -16.81 -8.71
N GLU A 83 -24.83 -15.62 -9.20
CA GLU A 83 -25.81 -14.72 -9.84
C GLU A 83 -26.47 -15.36 -11.07
N VAL A 84 -25.66 -15.91 -11.98
CA VAL A 84 -26.13 -16.63 -13.18
C VAL A 84 -27.06 -17.78 -12.81
N PHE A 85 -26.69 -18.56 -11.79
CA PHE A 85 -27.54 -19.63 -11.29
C PHE A 85 -28.86 -19.12 -10.71
N LEU A 86 -28.82 -18.11 -9.84
CA LEU A 86 -30.01 -17.51 -9.22
C LEU A 86 -30.98 -16.86 -10.23
N ASN A 87 -30.48 -16.45 -11.39
CA ASN A 87 -31.29 -15.97 -12.51
C ASN A 87 -31.94 -17.09 -13.34
N GLY A 88 -31.63 -18.35 -13.05
CA GLY A 88 -32.11 -19.51 -13.80
C GLY A 88 -31.39 -19.72 -15.14
N GLU A 89 -30.22 -19.11 -15.33
CA GLU A 89 -29.46 -19.19 -16.58
C GLU A 89 -28.56 -20.44 -16.66
N ALA A 90 -28.46 -21.22 -15.58
CA ALA A 90 -27.66 -22.45 -15.50
C ALA A 90 -28.45 -23.59 -14.85
N SER A 91 -28.23 -24.83 -15.32
CA SER A 91 -28.78 -26.01 -14.66
C SER A 91 -28.01 -26.32 -13.36
N PRO A 92 -28.65 -26.96 -12.36
CA PRO A 92 -28.03 -27.25 -11.07
C PRO A 92 -26.74 -28.06 -11.18
N ASP A 93 -26.74 -29.09 -12.02
CA ASP A 93 -25.60 -30.00 -12.20
C ASP A 93 -24.38 -29.26 -12.76
N VAL A 94 -24.58 -28.47 -13.83
CA VAL A 94 -23.51 -27.70 -14.48
C VAL A 94 -23.00 -26.59 -13.55
N PHE A 95 -23.91 -25.92 -12.84
CA PHE A 95 -23.54 -24.93 -11.83
C PHE A 95 -22.66 -25.55 -10.74
N LEU A 96 -23.06 -26.70 -10.17
CA LEU A 96 -22.33 -27.35 -9.09
C LEU A 96 -20.95 -27.85 -9.52
N GLU A 97 -20.82 -28.38 -10.73
CA GLU A 97 -19.54 -28.82 -11.27
C GLU A 97 -18.55 -27.64 -11.32
N VAL A 98 -18.93 -26.54 -11.98
CA VAL A 98 -18.08 -25.34 -12.10
C VAL A 98 -17.84 -24.70 -10.72
N TYR A 99 -18.86 -24.68 -9.85
CA TYR A 99 -18.72 -24.12 -8.50
C TYR A 99 -17.68 -24.89 -7.69
N LYS A 100 -17.72 -26.23 -7.72
CA LYS A 100 -16.76 -27.09 -7.01
C LYS A 100 -15.35 -26.96 -7.58
N GLU A 101 -15.19 -26.77 -8.89
CA GLU A 101 -13.90 -26.43 -9.49
C GLU A 101 -13.34 -25.11 -8.95
N TYR A 102 -14.14 -24.04 -8.96
CA TYR A 102 -13.73 -22.74 -8.43
C TYR A 102 -13.40 -22.81 -6.95
N ARG A 103 -14.21 -23.54 -6.17
CA ARG A 103 -13.95 -23.79 -4.75
C ARG A 103 -12.60 -24.46 -4.52
N ALA A 104 -12.29 -25.51 -5.28
CA ALA A 104 -10.99 -26.19 -5.19
C ALA A 104 -9.82 -25.28 -5.59
N LYS A 105 -9.99 -24.43 -6.62
CA LYS A 105 -8.99 -23.44 -7.02
C LYS A 105 -8.77 -22.39 -5.94
N ILE A 106 -9.84 -21.82 -5.39
CA ILE A 106 -9.79 -20.85 -4.27
C ILE A 106 -9.05 -21.46 -3.08
N GLN A 107 -9.39 -22.70 -2.70
CA GLN A 107 -8.74 -23.39 -1.59
C GLN A 107 -7.24 -23.58 -1.84
N SER A 108 -6.86 -24.07 -3.03
CA SER A 108 -5.45 -24.27 -3.40
C SER A 108 -4.64 -22.97 -3.37
N ILE A 109 -5.20 -21.88 -3.90
CA ILE A 109 -4.54 -20.57 -3.91
C ILE A 109 -4.46 -20.01 -2.48
N ASN A 110 -5.51 -20.16 -1.68
CA ASN A 110 -5.53 -19.74 -0.28
C ASN A 110 -4.52 -20.50 0.58
N SER A 111 -4.32 -21.80 0.37
CA SER A 111 -3.29 -22.57 1.08
C SER A 111 -1.90 -22.01 0.79
N LYS A 112 -1.57 -21.74 -0.47
CA LYS A 112 -0.30 -21.09 -0.85
C LYS A 112 -0.15 -19.70 -0.23
N ARG A 113 -1.23 -18.91 -0.24
CA ARG A 113 -1.28 -17.60 0.41
C ARG A 113 -0.95 -17.70 1.90
N ALA A 114 -1.55 -18.66 2.60
CA ALA A 114 -1.33 -18.88 4.03
C ALA A 114 0.10 -19.33 4.33
N GLU A 115 0.71 -20.17 3.49
CA GLU A 115 2.12 -20.56 3.61
C GLU A 115 3.06 -19.36 3.49
N ILE A 116 2.83 -18.47 2.52
CA ILE A 116 3.63 -17.26 2.35
C ILE A 116 3.44 -16.32 3.54
N ILE A 117 2.20 -16.08 3.99
CA ILE A 117 1.92 -15.28 5.18
C ILE A 117 2.67 -15.84 6.40
N SER A 118 2.59 -17.15 6.61
CA SER A 118 3.27 -17.82 7.72
C SER A 118 4.79 -17.63 7.66
N SER A 119 5.41 -17.83 6.49
CA SER A 119 6.87 -17.64 6.34
C SER A 119 7.30 -16.19 6.56
N LEU A 120 6.53 -15.21 6.06
CA LEU A 120 6.78 -13.79 6.27
C LEU A 120 6.59 -13.39 7.74
N GLN A 121 5.58 -13.91 8.42
CA GLN A 121 5.34 -13.69 9.85
C GLN A 121 6.46 -14.30 10.70
N GLN A 122 6.89 -15.52 10.38
CA GLN A 122 8.03 -16.14 11.05
C GLN A 122 9.29 -15.29 10.88
N ARG A 123 9.58 -14.86 9.64
CA ARG A 123 10.75 -14.01 9.36
C ARG A 123 10.67 -12.67 10.09
N LEU A 124 9.48 -12.07 10.18
CA LEU A 124 9.24 -10.84 10.93
C LEU A 124 9.54 -11.02 12.41
N ASN A 125 9.08 -12.13 13.01
CA ASN A 125 9.34 -12.44 14.41
C ASN A 125 10.83 -12.70 14.68
N GLU A 126 11.51 -13.41 13.78
CA GLU A 126 12.96 -13.64 13.85
C GLU A 126 13.74 -12.33 13.81
N LEU A 127 13.44 -11.45 12.86
CA LEU A 127 14.10 -10.16 12.71
C LEU A 127 13.82 -9.25 13.92
N THR A 128 12.60 -9.26 14.44
CA THR A 128 12.23 -8.51 15.65
C THR A 128 13.02 -9.01 16.86
N THR A 129 13.15 -10.32 17.02
CA THR A 129 13.95 -10.94 18.09
C THR A 129 15.43 -10.59 17.95
N LYS A 130 15.97 -10.65 16.72
CA LYS A 130 17.36 -10.25 16.44
C LYS A 130 17.61 -8.78 16.77
N LEU A 131 16.66 -7.90 16.47
CA LEU A 131 16.77 -6.48 16.77
C LEU A 131 16.81 -6.22 18.28
N GLU A 132 16.00 -6.94 19.06
CA GLU A 132 16.04 -6.85 20.52
C GLU A 132 17.36 -7.40 21.09
N GLN A 133 17.84 -8.55 20.60
CA GLN A 133 19.14 -9.08 21.00
C GLN A 133 20.28 -8.12 20.67
N LEU A 134 20.26 -7.51 19.48
CA LEU A 134 21.25 -6.54 19.04
C LEU A 134 21.27 -5.32 19.97
N LYS A 135 20.09 -4.85 20.41
CA LYS A 135 19.95 -3.76 21.37
C LYS A 135 20.55 -4.12 22.74
N VAL A 136 20.24 -5.30 23.28
CA VAL A 136 20.81 -5.76 24.56
C VAL A 136 22.34 -5.86 24.49
N ARG A 137 22.88 -6.44 23.41
CA ARG A 137 24.33 -6.57 23.23
C ARG A 137 25.04 -5.23 23.12
N HIS A 138 24.38 -4.24 22.53
CA HIS A 138 24.88 -2.86 22.48
C HIS A 138 24.85 -2.20 23.87
N GLU A 139 23.75 -2.34 24.61
CA GLU A 139 23.58 -1.78 25.96
C GLU A 139 24.60 -2.35 26.96
N VAL A 140 24.96 -3.63 26.83
CA VAL A 140 25.98 -4.29 27.67
C VAL A 140 27.42 -4.01 27.17
N GLY A 141 27.57 -3.32 26.04
CA GLY A 141 28.87 -2.95 25.48
C GLY A 141 29.61 -4.07 24.75
N GLU A 142 28.93 -5.17 24.40
CA GLU A 142 29.52 -6.29 23.64
C GLU A 142 29.81 -5.91 22.18
N ILE A 143 29.11 -4.92 21.63
CA ILE A 143 29.25 -4.44 20.25
C ILE A 143 29.40 -2.93 20.20
N SER A 144 30.18 -2.44 19.24
CA SER A 144 30.38 -1.00 19.02
C SER A 144 29.15 -0.33 18.41
N ASP A 145 29.02 0.99 18.60
CA ASP A 145 27.98 1.81 17.95
C ASP A 145 27.92 1.62 16.44
N ARG A 146 29.08 1.55 15.79
CA ARG A 146 29.18 1.36 14.34
C ARG A 146 28.62 0.01 13.90
N GLN A 147 28.92 -1.05 14.65
CA GLN A 147 28.38 -2.38 14.37
C GLN A 147 26.88 -2.42 14.60
N TYR A 148 26.40 -1.87 15.73
CA TYR A 148 24.99 -1.76 16.06
C TYR A 148 24.19 -1.04 14.95
N ILE A 149 24.65 0.13 14.49
CA ILE A 149 23.98 0.90 13.44
C ILE A 149 23.92 0.11 12.13
N THR A 150 25.02 -0.55 11.75
CA THR A 150 25.09 -1.30 10.49
C THR A 150 24.12 -2.47 10.48
N ASP A 151 24.12 -3.27 11.55
CA ASP A 151 23.25 -4.44 11.68
C ASP A 151 21.78 -4.04 11.88
N LYS A 152 21.51 -2.95 12.59
CA LYS A 152 20.16 -2.41 12.73
C LYS A 152 19.60 -1.95 11.38
N LEU A 153 20.38 -1.21 10.60
CA LEU A 153 19.94 -0.74 9.28
C LEU A 153 19.65 -1.89 8.31
N SER A 154 20.41 -2.99 8.38
CA SER A 154 20.14 -4.17 7.54
C SER A 154 18.82 -4.85 7.95
N ILE A 155 18.59 -5.04 9.25
CA ILE A 155 17.34 -5.60 9.78
C ILE A 155 16.14 -4.70 9.45
N ASP A 156 16.27 -3.38 9.66
CA ASP A 156 15.20 -2.41 9.39
C ASP A 156 14.82 -2.40 7.89
N ARG A 157 15.80 -2.53 6.99
CA ARG A 157 15.55 -2.67 5.54
C ARG A 157 14.73 -3.91 5.23
N GLU A 158 15.10 -5.07 5.78
CA GLU A 158 14.32 -6.30 5.58
C GLU A 158 12.89 -6.17 6.13
N LEU A 159 12.74 -5.65 7.35
CA LEU A 159 11.43 -5.42 7.98
C LEU A 159 10.55 -4.47 7.14
N SER A 160 11.16 -3.45 6.53
CA SER A 160 10.45 -2.48 5.68
C SER A 160 9.87 -3.12 4.41
N MET A 161 10.45 -4.23 3.94
CA MET A 161 9.98 -4.96 2.76
C MET A 161 8.92 -6.01 3.10
N ILE A 162 8.93 -6.57 4.33
CA ILE A 162 7.99 -7.62 4.74
C ILE A 162 6.59 -7.05 5.00
N LYS A 163 6.47 -5.91 5.68
CA LYS A 163 5.17 -5.34 6.04
C LYS A 163 4.27 -5.05 4.82
N PRO A 164 4.75 -4.41 3.74
CA PRO A 164 3.95 -4.19 2.54
C PRO A 164 3.46 -5.49 1.90
N LYS A 165 4.30 -6.54 1.88
CA LYS A 165 3.95 -7.87 1.34
C LYS A 165 2.84 -8.52 2.15
N LEU A 166 2.94 -8.49 3.48
CA LEU A 166 1.89 -9.01 4.37
C LEU A 166 0.58 -8.26 4.15
N ASN A 167 0.60 -6.93 4.13
CA ASN A 167 -0.61 -6.12 3.90
C ASN A 167 -1.30 -6.48 2.58
N MET A 168 -0.52 -6.68 1.52
CA MET A 168 -1.05 -7.09 0.21
C MET A 168 -1.69 -8.48 0.28
N LEU A 169 -1.03 -9.47 0.89
CA LEU A 169 -1.55 -10.83 1.02
C LEU A 169 -2.81 -10.92 1.91
N HIS A 170 -3.01 -9.97 2.81
CA HIS A 170 -4.21 -9.87 3.62
C HIS A 170 -5.42 -9.29 2.85
N ASN A 171 -5.20 -8.42 1.86
CA ASN A 171 -6.29 -7.83 1.06
C ASN A 171 -6.52 -8.60 -0.26
N ILE A 172 -7.47 -9.52 -0.25
CA ILE A 172 -7.68 -10.49 -1.35
C ILE A 172 -8.76 -10.10 -2.37
N PHE A 173 -9.51 -9.02 -2.13
CA PHE A 173 -10.73 -8.77 -2.89
C PHE A 173 -10.50 -7.90 -4.12
N ASN A 174 -9.43 -7.10 -4.16
CA ASN A 174 -9.20 -6.09 -5.21
C ASN A 174 -10.43 -5.15 -5.39
N VAL A 175 -11.11 -4.87 -4.28
CA VAL A 175 -12.26 -3.97 -4.21
C VAL A 175 -11.80 -2.73 -3.48
N LYS A 176 -12.06 -1.55 -4.06
CA LYS A 176 -11.75 -0.28 -3.42
C LYS A 176 -12.38 -0.24 -2.04
N LEU A 177 -11.64 0.22 -1.04
CA LEU A 177 -12.16 0.37 0.32
C LEU A 177 -13.49 1.14 0.39
N ALA A 178 -13.67 2.15 -0.48
CA ALA A 178 -14.93 2.90 -0.61
C ALA A 178 -16.15 2.03 -1.00
N ASP A 179 -15.92 0.97 -1.78
CA ASP A 179 -16.95 0.09 -2.33
C ASP A 179 -17.18 -1.17 -1.46
N ILE A 180 -16.36 -1.39 -0.43
CA ILE A 180 -16.45 -2.54 0.48
C ILE A 180 -17.83 -2.71 1.13
N PRO A 181 -18.53 -1.66 1.60
CA PRO A 181 -19.88 -1.81 2.14
C PRO A 181 -20.88 -2.39 1.12
N SER A 182 -20.87 -1.86 -0.11
CA SER A 182 -21.75 -2.34 -1.19
C SER A 182 -21.40 -3.76 -1.61
N TYR A 183 -20.11 -4.09 -1.63
CA TYR A 183 -19.63 -5.44 -1.90
C TYR A 183 -20.09 -6.43 -0.83
N GLU A 184 -20.01 -6.05 0.45
CA GLU A 184 -20.48 -6.90 1.55
C GLU A 184 -22.00 -7.12 1.50
N GLU A 185 -22.78 -6.07 1.24
CA GLU A 185 -24.23 -6.16 1.10
C GLU A 185 -24.62 -7.09 -0.05
N LYS A 186 -23.90 -7.00 -1.18
CA LYS A 186 -24.06 -7.93 -2.30
C LYS A 186 -23.83 -9.38 -1.88
N LEU A 187 -22.76 -9.67 -1.14
CA LEU A 187 -22.47 -11.02 -0.66
C LEU A 187 -23.55 -11.54 0.30
N ARG A 188 -24.05 -10.70 1.21
CA ARG A 188 -25.18 -11.06 2.09
C ARG A 188 -26.42 -11.40 1.29
N SER A 189 -26.74 -10.57 0.30
CA SER A 189 -27.89 -10.81 -0.57
C SER A 189 -27.77 -12.14 -1.32
N LEU A 190 -26.59 -12.47 -1.86
CA LEU A 190 -26.34 -13.75 -2.53
C LEU A 190 -26.51 -14.94 -1.58
N ARG A 191 -25.94 -14.83 -0.37
CA ARG A 191 -26.06 -15.85 0.67
C ARG A 191 -27.52 -16.12 1.03
N ASP A 192 -28.29 -15.07 1.30
CA ASP A 192 -29.68 -15.18 1.71
C ASP A 192 -30.54 -15.75 0.57
N GLN A 193 -30.32 -15.28 -0.67
CA GLN A 193 -31.01 -15.81 -1.85
C GLN A 193 -30.74 -17.30 -2.09
N ILE A 194 -29.48 -17.76 -1.94
CA ILE A 194 -29.13 -19.17 -2.05
C ILE A 194 -29.78 -19.98 -0.92
N ARG A 195 -29.78 -19.46 0.31
CA ARG A 195 -30.39 -20.12 1.45
C ARG A 195 -31.90 -20.31 1.27
N GLU A 196 -32.57 -19.31 0.72
CA GLU A 196 -34.03 -19.33 0.51
C GLU A 196 -34.45 -20.14 -0.72
N ARG A 197 -33.69 -20.07 -1.81
CA ARG A 197 -34.12 -20.58 -3.13
C ARG A 197 -33.28 -21.75 -3.65
N GLY A 198 -32.12 -22.04 -3.07
CA GLY A 198 -31.21 -23.05 -3.60
C GLY A 198 -31.84 -24.44 -3.74
N VAL A 199 -32.57 -24.89 -2.70
CA VAL A 199 -33.26 -26.20 -2.72
C VAL A 199 -34.37 -26.24 -3.77
N SER A 200 -35.19 -25.18 -3.86
CA SER A 200 -36.27 -25.13 -4.85
C SER A 200 -35.76 -25.01 -6.29
N MET A 201 -34.52 -24.54 -6.46
CA MET A 201 -33.82 -24.49 -7.74
C MET A 201 -33.09 -25.80 -8.08
N GLY A 202 -33.18 -26.84 -7.25
CA GLY A 202 -32.66 -28.18 -7.55
C GLY A 202 -31.32 -28.52 -6.90
N LEU A 203 -30.83 -27.71 -5.96
CA LEU A 203 -29.68 -28.07 -5.13
C LEU A 203 -30.09 -28.97 -3.96
N SER A 204 -29.16 -29.81 -3.48
CA SER A 204 -29.33 -30.52 -2.22
C SER A 204 -29.16 -29.56 -1.02
N GLU A 205 -29.70 -29.93 0.16
CA GLU A 205 -29.47 -29.15 1.38
C GLU A 205 -27.97 -29.04 1.72
N GLU A 206 -27.20 -30.12 1.49
CA GLU A 206 -25.75 -30.14 1.70
C GLU A 206 -25.01 -29.16 0.76
N ASP A 207 -25.40 -29.10 -0.52
CA ASP A 207 -24.80 -28.17 -1.46
C ASP A 207 -25.14 -26.71 -1.11
N VAL A 208 -26.38 -26.45 -0.65
CA VAL A 208 -26.78 -25.11 -0.18
C VAL A 208 -25.97 -24.70 1.04
N GLU A 209 -25.82 -25.59 2.03
CA GLU A 209 -25.03 -25.30 3.22
C GLU A 209 -23.55 -25.07 2.89
N MET A 210 -22.97 -25.87 1.99
CA MET A 210 -21.61 -25.66 1.49
C MET A 210 -21.44 -24.26 0.89
N ILE A 211 -22.35 -23.83 0.00
CA ILE A 211 -22.26 -22.52 -0.66
C ILE A 211 -22.44 -21.39 0.37
N VAL A 212 -23.39 -21.53 1.29
CA VAL A 212 -23.62 -20.53 2.35
C VAL A 212 -22.38 -20.37 3.22
N ASN A 213 -21.76 -21.48 3.64
CA ASN A 213 -20.53 -21.44 4.44
C ASN A 213 -19.38 -20.79 3.68
N ASP A 214 -19.19 -21.14 2.40
CA ASP A 214 -18.17 -20.52 1.55
C ASP A 214 -18.36 -18.99 1.40
N ILE A 215 -19.61 -18.50 1.36
CA ILE A 215 -19.92 -17.06 1.34
C ILE A 215 -19.69 -16.45 2.72
N ASP A 216 -20.06 -17.13 3.80
CA ASP A 216 -19.83 -16.67 5.19
C ASP A 216 -18.34 -16.51 5.50
N GLU A 217 -17.48 -17.42 5.03
CA GLU A 217 -16.03 -17.28 5.11
C GLU A 217 -15.52 -16.03 4.36
N THR A 218 -16.14 -15.72 3.23
CA THR A 218 -15.81 -14.54 2.43
C THR A 218 -16.24 -13.26 3.14
N LEU A 219 -17.43 -13.26 3.73
CA LEU A 219 -17.95 -12.17 4.56
C LEU A 219 -17.05 -11.93 5.77
N GLU A 220 -16.58 -12.98 6.45
CA GLU A 220 -15.64 -12.87 7.57
C GLU A 220 -14.36 -12.13 7.17
N ALA A 221 -13.79 -12.49 6.03
CA ALA A 221 -12.57 -11.86 5.51
C ALA A 221 -12.77 -10.38 5.11
N THR A 222 -14.01 -9.90 4.92
CA THR A 222 -14.28 -8.47 4.65
C THR A 222 -14.36 -7.59 5.91
N LYS A 223 -14.43 -8.17 7.11
CA LYS A 223 -14.68 -7.41 8.36
C LYS A 223 -13.61 -6.36 8.65
N ASP A 224 -12.34 -6.70 8.48
CA ASP A 224 -11.23 -5.78 8.75
C ASP A 224 -11.27 -4.57 7.81
N LEU A 225 -11.60 -4.81 6.53
CA LEU A 225 -11.78 -3.76 5.53
C LEU A 225 -12.99 -2.88 5.86
N LEU A 226 -14.10 -3.48 6.31
CA LEU A 226 -15.27 -2.72 6.78
C LEU A 226 -14.95 -1.84 7.99
N GLU A 227 -14.16 -2.33 8.94
CA GLU A 227 -13.73 -1.55 10.08
C GLU A 227 -12.84 -0.37 9.67
N LEU A 228 -11.89 -0.61 8.75
CA LEU A 228 -11.03 0.44 8.20
C LEU A 228 -11.85 1.50 7.45
N HIS A 229 -12.79 1.08 6.60
CA HIS A 229 -13.72 1.98 5.92
C HIS A 229 -14.50 2.85 6.91
N LYS A 230 -15.06 2.26 7.98
CA LYS A 230 -15.79 3.00 9.03
C LYS A 230 -14.90 4.02 9.74
N LYS A 231 -13.63 3.69 10.01
CA LYS A 231 -12.67 4.60 10.64
C LYS A 231 -12.40 5.81 9.74
N LEU A 232 -12.04 5.59 8.47
CA LEU A 232 -11.76 6.67 7.52
C LEU A 232 -12.98 7.55 7.27
N LYS A 233 -14.18 6.95 7.13
CA LYS A 233 -15.43 7.72 7.00
C LYS A 233 -15.67 8.63 8.20
N LYS A 234 -15.47 8.12 9.42
CA LYS A 234 -15.59 8.93 10.64
C LYS A 234 -14.56 10.06 10.71
N GLU A 235 -13.34 9.84 10.20
CA GLU A 235 -12.33 10.90 10.10
C GLU A 235 -12.73 11.98 9.10
N LEU A 236 -13.30 11.58 7.97
CA LEU A 236 -13.85 12.52 6.98
C LEU A 236 -15.00 13.34 7.56
N ASP A 237 -15.95 12.70 8.26
CA ASP A 237 -17.08 13.39 8.91
C ASP A 237 -16.59 14.41 9.96
N LYS A 238 -15.55 14.07 10.73
CA LYS A 238 -14.91 14.99 11.69
C LYS A 238 -14.25 16.17 10.97
N LEU A 239 -13.54 15.91 9.88
CA LEU A 239 -12.88 16.93 9.08
C LEU A 239 -13.90 17.91 8.51
N GLU A 240 -15.01 17.40 7.97
CA GLU A 240 -16.12 18.23 7.48
C GLU A 240 -16.74 19.09 8.57
N LEU A 241 -16.92 18.53 9.79
CA LEU A 241 -17.44 19.30 10.91
C LEU A 241 -16.50 20.44 11.30
N ARG A 242 -15.19 20.19 11.38
CA ARG A 242 -14.16 21.20 11.71
C ARG A 242 -14.12 22.33 10.68
N TYR A 243 -14.25 22.00 9.40
CA TYR A 243 -14.39 23.00 8.35
C TYR A 243 -15.67 23.82 8.50
N LYS A 244 -16.82 23.18 8.74
CA LYS A 244 -18.11 23.87 8.93
C LYS A 244 -18.14 24.83 10.12
N ILE A 245 -17.40 24.54 11.19
CA ILE A 245 -17.27 25.44 12.35
C ILE A 245 -16.18 26.51 12.18
N GLY A 246 -15.49 26.54 11.04
CA GLY A 246 -14.44 27.50 10.73
C GLY A 246 -13.10 27.25 11.42
N GLU A 247 -12.85 26.03 11.93
CA GLU A 247 -11.54 25.65 12.51
C GLU A 247 -10.47 25.44 11.42
N LEU A 248 -10.90 25.16 10.19
CA LEU A 248 -10.02 24.89 9.05
C LEU A 248 -10.27 25.89 7.93
N THR A 249 -9.19 26.28 7.26
CA THR A 249 -9.27 26.97 5.96
C THR A 249 -9.73 26.02 4.86
N ASP A 250 -10.19 26.57 3.73
CA ASP A 250 -10.59 25.76 2.57
C ASP A 250 -9.42 24.90 2.04
N GLU A 251 -8.21 25.48 1.97
CA GLU A 251 -7.02 24.76 1.52
C GLU A 251 -6.67 23.57 2.43
N GLU A 252 -6.69 23.76 3.75
CA GLU A 252 -6.44 22.70 4.74
C GLU A 252 -7.51 21.60 4.66
N TYR A 253 -8.78 21.98 4.50
CA TYR A 253 -9.88 21.04 4.34
C TYR A 253 -9.71 20.21 3.06
N GLN A 254 -9.46 20.82 1.91
CA GLN A 254 -9.32 20.10 0.64
C GLN A 254 -8.10 19.17 0.65
N ALA A 255 -6.96 19.62 1.20
CA ALA A 255 -5.75 18.80 1.31
C ALA A 255 -5.97 17.56 2.20
N ALA A 256 -6.58 17.74 3.37
CA ALA A 256 -6.88 16.65 4.30
C ALA A 256 -7.94 15.69 3.73
N LYS A 257 -8.98 16.23 3.07
CA LYS A 257 -10.02 15.45 2.39
C LYS A 257 -9.44 14.57 1.31
N GLN A 258 -8.63 15.15 0.41
CA GLN A 258 -8.01 14.42 -0.67
C GLN A 258 -7.09 13.30 -0.16
N ARG A 259 -6.40 13.51 0.98
CA ARG A 259 -5.58 12.47 1.61
C ARG A 259 -6.41 11.28 2.07
N ILE A 260 -7.53 11.52 2.76
CA ILE A 260 -8.42 10.46 3.24
C ILE A 260 -9.08 9.74 2.05
N GLU A 261 -9.56 10.49 1.05
CA GLU A 261 -10.16 9.92 -0.16
C GLU A 261 -9.17 9.04 -0.95
N ARG A 262 -7.89 9.44 -1.05
CA ARG A 262 -6.85 8.59 -1.65
C ARG A 262 -6.67 7.29 -0.88
N GLN A 263 -6.69 7.32 0.46
CA GLN A 263 -6.62 6.09 1.26
C GLN A 263 -7.81 5.17 0.99
N MET A 264 -9.00 5.72 0.75
CA MET A 264 -10.18 4.92 0.37
C MET A 264 -10.12 4.34 -1.05
N GLN A 265 -9.19 4.81 -1.90
CA GLN A 265 -9.01 4.34 -3.28
C GLN A 265 -7.84 3.37 -3.47
N LEU A 266 -6.88 3.30 -2.53
CA LEU A 266 -5.61 2.58 -2.68
C LEU A 266 -5.59 1.16 -2.09
N TYR A 267 -6.68 0.75 -1.43
CA TYR A 267 -6.87 -0.60 -0.89
C TYR A 267 -7.93 -1.33 -1.69
#